data_AF-B8MN96-F1
#
_entry.id   AF-B8MN96-F1
#
_cell.length_a   1.000
_cell.length_b   1.000
_cell.length_c   1.000
_cell.angle_alpha   90.00
_cell.angle_beta   90.00
_cell.angle_gamma   90.00
#
_symmetry.space_group_name_H-M   'P 1'
#
loop_
_entity.id
_entity.type
_entity.pdbx_description
1 polymer ?
#
loop_
_entity_poly.entity_id
_entity_poly.type
_entity_poly.pdbx_seq_one_letter_code
_entity_poly.pdbx_strand_id
1 'polypeptide(L)'
;MLPSTLAAADFTAFQRTIPSSDIVIFSDGSRLIDGRAGGGYIGFQAHHQFLRSSLSYGHEKEVFDTEAEAALAGAQAAITYPTAQFATNLWICLDNLEVATRLLSPSTGSSQEVFESFRTLAAAWPLRERLPHTKSGSIQI
;
A
#
# COMPACT_ATOMS: atom_id res chain seq x y z
N MET A 1 10.09 26.75 7.81
CA MET A 1 10.05 25.27 7.64
C MET A 1 9.00 24.98 6.60
N LEU A 2 9.32 24.28 5.52
CA LEU A 2 8.37 24.04 4.42
C LEU A 2 7.32 23.00 4.85
N PRO A 3 6.09 23.04 4.31
CA PRO A 3 5.00 22.12 4.69
C PRO A 3 5.39 20.64 4.56
N SER A 4 6.20 20.31 3.56
CA SER A 4 6.68 18.95 3.30
C SER A 4 7.64 18.40 4.36
N THR A 5 8.40 19.28 5.03
CA THR A 5 9.36 18.85 6.07
C THR A 5 8.66 18.47 7.37
N LEU A 6 7.52 19.11 7.69
CA LEU A 6 6.72 18.78 8.85
C LEU A 6 5.99 17.45 8.64
N ALA A 7 5.35 17.27 7.47
CA ALA A 7 4.68 16.02 7.12
C ALA A 7 5.62 14.81 7.15
N ALA A 8 6.84 14.94 6.63
CA ALA A 8 7.84 13.88 6.68
C ALA A 8 8.29 13.55 8.12
N ALA A 9 8.43 14.56 8.98
CA ALA A 9 8.79 14.36 10.38
C ALA A 9 7.67 13.65 11.16
N ASP A 10 6.42 14.07 10.95
CA ASP A 10 5.24 13.47 11.57
C ASP A 10 5.08 12.01 11.13
N PHE A 11 5.26 11.73 9.85
CA PHE A 11 5.25 10.35 9.33
C PHE A 11 6.38 9.52 9.93
N THR A 12 7.59 10.06 10.05
CA THR A 12 8.71 9.36 10.69
C THR A 12 8.41 9.03 12.15
N ALA A 13 7.73 9.92 12.88
CA ALA A 13 7.30 9.67 14.25
C ALA A 13 6.23 8.58 14.30
N PHE A 14 5.24 8.65 13.42
CA PHE A 14 4.19 7.63 13.28
C PHE A 14 4.75 6.25 12.92
N GLN A 15 5.68 6.17 11.95
CA GLN A 15 6.29 4.91 11.53
C GLN A 15 6.98 4.17 12.69
N ARG A 16 7.52 4.90 13.67
CA ARG A 16 8.13 4.30 14.88
C ARG A 16 7.10 3.71 15.84
N THR A 17 5.82 4.05 15.70
CA THR A 17 4.72 3.48 16.49
C THR A 17 4.21 2.16 15.90
N ILE A 18 4.51 1.89 14.61
CA ILE A 18 4.11 0.65 13.94
C ILE A 18 4.90 -0.52 14.56
N PRO A 19 4.22 -1.60 15.02
CA PRO A 19 4.90 -2.79 15.52
C PRO A 19 5.88 -3.35 14.50
N SER A 20 7.09 -3.74 14.93
CA SER A 20 8.10 -4.27 14.02
C SER A 20 7.68 -5.56 13.30
N SER A 21 6.71 -6.29 13.86
CA SER A 21 6.10 -7.46 13.23
C SER A 21 5.17 -7.11 12.08
N ASP A 22 4.58 -5.91 12.07
CA ASP A 22 3.66 -5.48 11.02
C ASP A 22 4.42 -5.17 9.73
N ILE A 23 3.74 -5.34 8.61
CA ILE A 23 4.29 -5.05 7.28
C ILE A 23 3.91 -3.62 6.91
N VAL A 24 4.86 -2.88 6.37
CA VAL A 24 4.64 -1.54 5.81
C VAL A 24 5.00 -1.59 4.33
N ILE A 25 4.03 -1.27 3.47
CA ILE A 25 4.20 -1.12 2.03
C ILE A 25 4.18 0.37 1.73
N PHE A 26 5.19 0.85 1.04
CA PHE A 26 5.19 2.17 0.41
C PHE A 26 4.90 1.99 -1.06
N SER A 27 3.87 2.65 -1.58
CA SER A 27 3.52 2.64 -3.00
C SER A 27 3.53 4.05 -3.56
N ASP A 28 3.90 4.17 -4.83
CA ASP A 28 3.93 5.44 -5.56
C ASP A 28 3.55 5.20 -7.03
N GLY A 29 2.96 6.20 -7.65
CA GLY A 29 2.54 6.25 -9.05
C GLY A 29 3.07 7.51 -9.72
N SER A 30 3.57 7.39 -10.94
CA SER A 30 4.13 8.54 -11.67
C SER A 30 3.80 8.48 -13.16
N ARG A 31 3.73 9.65 -13.78
CA ARG A 31 3.59 9.80 -15.23
C ARG A 31 4.68 10.71 -15.77
N LEU A 32 5.37 10.23 -16.80
CA LEU A 32 6.33 11.01 -17.56
C LEU A 32 5.62 12.03 -18.45
N ILE A 33 6.35 13.06 -18.85
CA ILE A 33 5.86 14.13 -19.74
C ILE A 33 5.43 13.58 -21.10
N ASP A 34 6.02 12.47 -21.55
CA ASP A 34 5.66 11.77 -22.79
C ASP A 34 4.41 10.88 -22.66
N GLY A 35 3.71 10.95 -21.52
CA GLY A 35 2.48 10.22 -21.25
C GLY A 35 2.69 8.81 -20.67
N ARG A 36 3.92 8.29 -20.62
CA ARG A 36 4.16 6.97 -20.03
C ARG A 36 3.94 7.00 -18.53
N ALA A 37 3.10 6.10 -18.04
CA ALA A 37 2.79 5.96 -16.63
C ALA A 37 3.39 4.68 -16.05
N GLY A 38 3.80 4.75 -14.80
CA GLY A 38 4.40 3.65 -14.06
C GLY A 38 4.11 3.78 -12.58
N GLY A 39 4.19 2.66 -11.86
CA GLY A 39 4.01 2.63 -10.42
C GLY A 39 4.98 1.67 -9.78
N GLY A 40 5.09 1.70 -8.47
CA GLY A 40 5.99 0.81 -7.77
C GLY A 40 5.66 0.72 -6.30
N TYR A 41 6.19 -0.33 -5.69
CA TYR A 41 6.10 -0.48 -4.25
C TYR A 41 7.37 -1.06 -3.67
N ILE A 42 7.60 -0.77 -2.40
CA ILE A 42 8.61 -1.41 -1.55
C ILE A 42 7.94 -1.83 -0.24
N GLY A 43 8.34 -2.98 0.28
CA GLY A 43 7.79 -3.51 1.53
C GLY A 43 8.86 -3.73 2.58
N PHE A 44 8.56 -3.29 3.79
CA PHE A 44 9.39 -3.41 4.98
C PHE A 44 8.68 -4.22 6.06
N GLN A 45 9.46 -5.00 6.79
CA GLN A 45 9.04 -5.63 8.03
C GLN A 45 10.27 -5.78 8.92
N ALA A 46 10.12 -5.54 10.22
CA ALA A 46 11.23 -5.53 11.17
C ALA A 46 12.42 -4.67 10.68
N HIS A 47 12.14 -3.54 10.03
CA HIS A 47 13.12 -2.62 9.41
C HIS A 47 13.94 -3.19 8.24
N HIS A 48 13.60 -4.38 7.73
CA HIS A 48 14.23 -4.98 6.57
C HIS A 48 13.32 -4.85 5.35
N GLN A 49 13.87 -4.37 4.23
CA GLN A 49 13.17 -4.39 2.96
C GLN A 49 13.14 -5.83 2.43
N PHE A 50 11.94 -6.36 2.18
CA PHE A 50 11.77 -7.73 1.69
C PHE A 50 10.95 -7.80 0.40
N LEU A 51 10.23 -6.73 0.04
CA LEU A 51 9.51 -6.61 -1.23
C LEU A 51 9.98 -5.37 -1.99
N ARG A 52 10.05 -5.50 -3.31
CA ARG A 52 10.27 -4.38 -4.25
C ARG A 52 9.76 -4.77 -5.63
N SER A 53 8.96 -3.90 -6.23
CA SER A 53 8.58 -4.05 -7.64
C SER A 53 8.36 -2.70 -8.31
N SER A 54 8.48 -2.69 -9.63
CA SER A 54 8.18 -1.57 -10.50
C SER A 54 7.30 -2.07 -11.65
N LEU A 55 6.28 -1.29 -11.98
CA LEU A 55 5.19 -1.64 -12.88
C LEU A 55 5.13 -0.56 -13.97
N SER A 56 4.97 -0.99 -15.23
CA SER A 56 4.86 -0.09 -16.38
C SER A 56 3.48 -0.25 -17.00
N TYR A 57 2.73 0.84 -17.12
CA TYR A 57 1.31 0.82 -17.50
C TYR A 57 1.02 1.40 -18.89
N GLY A 58 2.05 1.89 -19.60
CA GLY A 58 1.91 2.45 -20.95
C GLY A 58 1.46 3.92 -20.96
N HIS A 59 0.92 4.40 -22.08
CA HIS A 59 0.64 5.82 -22.32
C HIS A 59 -0.75 6.30 -21.87
N GLU A 60 -1.63 5.40 -21.43
CA GLU A 60 -3.07 5.70 -21.25
C GLU A 60 -3.52 5.79 -19.78
N LYS A 61 -2.62 5.61 -18.81
CA LYS A 61 -3.01 5.67 -17.38
C LYS A 61 -2.73 7.03 -16.76
N GLU A 62 -3.70 7.48 -15.97
CA GLU A 62 -3.54 8.62 -15.08
C GLU A 62 -2.73 8.22 -13.85
N VAL A 63 -2.07 9.21 -13.23
CA VAL A 63 -1.25 8.98 -12.01
C VAL A 63 -2.08 8.31 -10.92
N PHE A 64 -3.32 8.76 -10.75
CA PHE A 64 -4.30 8.17 -9.83
C PHE A 64 -4.49 6.65 -10.02
N ASP A 65 -4.63 6.19 -11.26
CA ASP A 65 -4.82 4.77 -11.57
C ASP A 65 -3.54 3.98 -11.28
N THR A 66 -2.37 4.53 -11.66
CA THR A 66 -1.08 3.87 -11.43
C THR A 66 -0.74 3.72 -9.95
N GLU A 67 -1.13 4.68 -9.14
CA GLU A 67 -0.88 4.66 -7.70
C GLU A 67 -1.82 3.68 -6.99
N ALA A 68 -3.11 3.66 -7.35
CA ALA A 68 -4.06 2.66 -6.86
C ALA A 68 -3.60 1.22 -7.21
N GLU A 69 -3.08 1.02 -8.42
CA GLU A 69 -2.56 -0.28 -8.84
C GLU A 69 -1.25 -0.65 -8.17
N ALA A 70 -0.36 0.31 -7.94
CA ALA A 70 0.86 0.07 -7.17
C ALA A 70 0.54 -0.33 -5.72
N ALA A 71 -0.44 0.34 -5.09
CA ALA A 71 -0.93 0.01 -3.75
C ALA A 71 -1.54 -1.41 -3.70
N LEU A 72 -2.38 -1.75 -4.68
CA LEU A 72 -2.97 -3.09 -4.81
C LEU A 72 -1.89 -4.16 -5.00
N ALA A 73 -0.96 -3.95 -5.93
CA ALA A 73 0.10 -4.90 -6.20
C ALA A 73 1.02 -5.11 -4.98
N GLY A 74 1.32 -4.04 -4.24
CA GLY A 74 2.08 -4.11 -3.01
C GLY A 74 1.35 -4.89 -1.91
N ALA A 75 0.04 -4.66 -1.75
CA ALA A 75 -0.77 -5.41 -0.80
C ALA A 75 -0.90 -6.90 -1.18
N GLN A 76 -1.05 -7.23 -2.46
CA GLN A 76 -1.11 -8.61 -2.96
C GLN A 76 0.22 -9.34 -2.73
N ALA A 77 1.34 -8.66 -2.97
CA ALA A 77 2.66 -9.21 -2.68
C ALA A 77 2.86 -9.42 -1.17
N ALA A 78 2.38 -8.49 -0.34
CA ALA A 78 2.48 -8.59 1.11
C ALA A 78 1.70 -9.78 1.69
N ILE A 79 0.43 -9.97 1.28
CA ILE A 79 -0.42 -11.03 1.83
C ILE A 79 0.07 -12.44 1.46
N THR A 80 0.70 -12.57 0.29
CA THR A 80 1.23 -13.86 -0.21
C THR A 80 2.62 -14.18 0.33
N TYR A 81 3.28 -13.21 0.98
CA TYR A 81 4.62 -13.41 1.48
C TYR A 81 4.64 -14.22 2.79
N PRO A 82 5.60 -15.15 2.99
CA PRO A 82 5.63 -16.03 4.17
C PRO A 82 5.63 -15.32 5.53
N THR A 83 6.05 -14.06 5.57
CA THR A 83 6.12 -13.29 6.82
C THR A 83 4.82 -12.58 7.19
N ALA A 84 3.79 -12.64 6.32
CA ALA A 84 2.45 -12.13 6.60
C ALA A 84 1.80 -12.79 7.83
N GLN A 85 2.19 -14.03 8.13
CA GLN A 85 1.71 -14.77 9.31
C GLN A 85 2.15 -14.17 10.66
N PHE A 86 3.20 -13.32 10.66
CA PHE A 86 3.74 -12.65 11.84
C PHE A 86 3.15 -11.25 12.05
N ALA A 87 2.72 -10.60 10.97
CA ALA A 87 2.12 -9.27 11.03
C ALA A 87 0.74 -9.34 11.67
N THR A 88 0.34 -8.34 12.45
CA THR A 88 -1.08 -8.15 12.80
C THR A 88 -1.75 -7.31 11.71
N ASN A 89 -1.15 -6.18 11.36
CA ASN A 89 -1.65 -5.27 10.33
C ASN A 89 -0.70 -5.18 9.13
N LEU A 90 -1.28 -4.78 8.00
CA LEU A 90 -0.59 -4.39 6.79
C LEU A 90 -0.84 -2.90 6.58
N TRP A 91 0.21 -2.09 6.64
CA TRP A 91 0.13 -0.65 6.43
C TRP A 91 0.48 -0.33 4.99
N ILE A 92 -0.37 0.40 4.29
CA ILE A 92 -0.13 0.89 2.93
C ILE A 92 0.05 2.40 2.99
N CYS A 93 1.27 2.86 2.73
CA CYS A 93 1.62 4.27 2.74
C CYS A 93 1.74 4.78 1.29
N LEU A 94 0.97 5.81 0.97
CA LEU A 94 0.95 6.50 -0.31
C LEU A 94 0.70 8.00 -0.06
N ASP A 95 1.08 8.86 -1.00
CA ASP A 95 1.03 10.31 -0.82
C ASP A 95 -0.22 10.97 -1.44
N ASN A 96 -1.00 10.25 -2.25
CA ASN A 96 -2.25 10.75 -2.80
C ASN A 96 -3.46 10.47 -1.90
N LEU A 97 -3.91 11.54 -1.25
CA LEU A 97 -5.07 11.52 -0.35
C LEU A 97 -6.36 11.05 -1.04
N GLU A 98 -6.53 11.32 -2.35
CA GLU A 98 -7.71 10.86 -3.08
C GLU A 98 -7.71 9.35 -3.22
N VAL A 99 -6.56 8.76 -3.63
CA VAL A 99 -6.40 7.30 -3.72
C VAL A 99 -6.59 6.67 -2.34
N ALA A 100 -5.97 7.22 -1.29
CA ALA A 100 -6.13 6.74 0.09
C ALA A 100 -7.60 6.73 0.53
N THR A 101 -8.33 7.82 0.27
CA THR A 101 -9.76 7.94 0.60
C THR A 101 -10.60 6.90 -0.15
N ARG A 102 -10.27 6.65 -1.42
CA ARG A 102 -10.95 5.68 -2.28
C ARG A 102 -10.65 4.23 -1.90
N LEU A 103 -9.45 3.93 -1.41
CA LEU A 103 -9.10 2.61 -0.86
C LEU A 103 -9.89 2.31 0.42
N LEU A 104 -10.16 3.33 1.25
CA LEU A 104 -10.92 3.19 2.50
C LEU A 104 -12.44 3.17 2.30
N SER A 105 -12.95 3.75 1.21
CA SER A 105 -14.40 3.99 1.02
C SER A 105 -14.98 3.26 -0.20
N PRO A 106 -16.14 2.60 -0.08
CA PRO A 106 -16.87 2.10 -1.23
C PRO A 106 -17.38 3.27 -2.05
N SER A 107 -16.76 3.53 -3.19
CA SER A 107 -17.06 4.68 -4.03
C SER A 107 -17.11 4.29 -5.51
N THR A 108 -17.92 5.00 -6.28
CA THR A 108 -18.07 4.82 -7.73
C THR A 108 -17.16 5.80 -8.47
N GLY A 109 -16.39 5.33 -9.44
CA GLY A 109 -15.39 6.13 -10.17
C GLY A 109 -14.51 5.29 -11.11
N SER A 110 -13.55 5.94 -11.80
CA SER A 110 -12.51 5.26 -12.60
C SER A 110 -11.68 4.30 -11.71
N SER A 111 -11.10 3.26 -12.30
CA SER A 111 -10.34 2.20 -11.58
C SER A 111 -11.12 1.41 -10.54
N GLN A 112 -12.45 1.31 -10.70
CA GLN A 112 -13.34 0.58 -9.79
C GLN A 112 -12.88 -0.87 -9.52
N GLU A 113 -12.39 -1.57 -10.53
CA GLU A 113 -11.89 -2.95 -10.40
C GLU A 113 -10.70 -3.05 -9.44
N VAL A 114 -9.79 -2.06 -9.44
CA VAL A 114 -8.63 -2.00 -8.55
C VAL A 114 -9.09 -1.79 -7.12
N PHE A 115 -10.00 -0.86 -6.87
CA PHE A 115 -10.55 -0.61 -5.55
C PHE A 115 -11.43 -1.76 -5.02
N GLU A 116 -12.14 -2.48 -5.90
CA GLU A 116 -12.87 -3.71 -5.54
C GLU A 116 -11.93 -4.85 -5.19
N SER A 117 -10.88 -5.04 -5.98
CA SER A 117 -9.83 -6.02 -5.73
C SER A 117 -9.12 -5.74 -4.42
N PHE A 118 -8.81 -4.47 -4.13
CA PHE A 118 -8.20 -4.06 -2.87
C PHE A 118 -9.11 -4.34 -1.68
N ARG A 119 -10.42 -4.05 -1.79
CA ARG A 119 -11.38 -4.34 -0.73
C ARG A 119 -11.53 -5.84 -0.47
N THR A 120 -11.57 -6.64 -1.54
CA THR A 120 -11.56 -8.10 -1.45
C THR A 120 -10.31 -8.58 -0.70
N LEU A 121 -9.16 -8.01 -1.02
CA LEU A 121 -7.89 -8.31 -0.36
C LEU A 121 -7.88 -7.90 1.11
N ALA A 122 -8.42 -6.72 1.42
CA ALA A 122 -8.55 -6.23 2.79
C ALA A 122 -9.47 -7.12 3.64
N ALA A 123 -10.55 -7.63 3.05
CA ALA A 123 -11.42 -8.62 3.68
C ALA A 123 -10.75 -9.99 3.84
N ALA A 124 -9.83 -10.36 2.94
CA ALA A 124 -9.07 -11.60 3.01
C ALA A 124 -7.92 -11.54 4.05
N TRP A 125 -7.37 -10.36 4.34
CA TRP A 125 -6.29 -10.18 5.31
C TRP A 125 -6.52 -10.92 6.64
N PRO A 126 -7.63 -10.73 7.39
CA PRO A 126 -7.84 -11.42 8.66
C PRO A 126 -7.95 -12.96 8.54
N LEU A 127 -8.26 -13.46 7.33
CA LEU A 127 -8.43 -14.88 7.01
C LEU A 127 -7.14 -15.56 6.56
N ARG A 128 -6.03 -14.81 6.41
CA ARG A 128 -4.72 -15.38 6.05
C ARG A 128 -4.21 -16.37 7.10
N GLU A 129 -3.28 -17.22 6.69
CA GLU A 129 -2.53 -18.08 7.61
C GLU A 129 -1.73 -17.22 8.60
N ARG A 130 -1.85 -17.53 9.89
CA ARG A 130 -1.27 -16.75 10.99
C ARG A 130 -0.76 -17.68 12.07
N LEU A 131 0.28 -17.24 12.79
CA LEU A 131 0.64 -17.91 14.03
C LEU A 131 -0.50 -17.79 15.05
N PRO A 132 -0.67 -18.78 15.96
CA PRO A 132 -1.78 -18.79 16.93
C PRO A 132 -1.88 -17.53 17.81
N HIS A 133 -0.75 -16.84 18.05
CA HIS A 133 -0.68 -15.64 18.88
C HIS A 133 -0.76 -14.33 18.06
N THR A 134 -0.75 -14.40 16.73
CA THR A 134 -0.88 -13.24 15.87
C THR A 134 -2.36 -12.89 15.68
N LYS A 135 -2.73 -11.65 16.03
CA LYS A 135 -4.11 -11.16 15.86
C LYS A 135 -4.49 -11.11 14.37
N SER A 136 -5.79 -11.19 14.06
CA SER A 136 -6.29 -11.10 12.69
C SER A 136 -5.90 -9.77 12.02
N GLY A 137 -6.11 -8.67 12.74
CA GLY A 137 -5.85 -7.30 12.30
C GLY A 137 -6.54 -6.94 10.99
N SER A 138 -6.08 -5.88 10.34
CA SER A 138 -6.61 -5.43 9.05
C SER A 138 -5.53 -4.73 8.20
N ILE A 139 -5.87 -4.44 6.95
CA ILE A 139 -5.11 -3.49 6.15
C ILE A 139 -5.43 -2.07 6.65
N GLN A 140 -4.40 -1.24 6.76
CA GLN A 140 -4.44 0.16 7.20
C GLN A 140 -3.87 1.03 6.08
N ILE A 141 -4.38 2.25 5.93
CA ILE A 141 -3.88 3.29 5.02
C ILE A 141 -3.35 4.45 5.85
#